data_AF-A0A9W5TXC1-F1
#
_entry.id   AF-A0A9W5TXC1-F1
#
_cell.length_a   1.000
_cell.length_b   1.000
_cell.length_c   1.000
_cell.angle_alpha   90.00
_cell.angle_beta   90.00
_cell.angle_gamma   90.00
#
_symmetry.space_group_name_H-M   'P 1'
#
loop_
_entity.id
_entity.type
_entity.pdbx_description
1 polymer ?
#
loop_
_entity_poly.entity_id
_entity_poly.type
_entity_poly.pdbx_seq_one_letter_code
_entity_poly.pdbx_strand_id
1 'polypeptide(L)'
;MQGLGLYIKVDAIGNIRAIFGKEIDKPSIIIGSHIDTVENGGKFDELTGVLAALETIRVLKEEQVTMSRPIELIIFAEEEGSNFGSTMLGSKVLTGKIGVDDLKSIKNGEGDSAYDLAKNFGLNVEDVGKDVLGSNEVDTMIELHIEQWAILETQRKSIGIVQAISGMKTFKVTLEGDSNHAGTTPMDLRRDPLVGAATIISYIQQMARSQALPTTVATVGKKSASARLATYKLEHSAMR
;
A
#
# COMPACT_ATOMS: atom_id res chain seq x y z
N MET A 1 15.89 18.09 -1.29
CA MET A 1 16.71 17.40 -0.26
C MET A 1 18.18 17.79 -0.32
N GLN A 2 18.93 17.50 -1.40
CA GLN A 2 20.37 17.83 -1.48
C GLN A 2 20.67 19.32 -1.29
N GLY A 3 19.87 20.22 -1.90
CA GLY A 3 20.01 21.67 -1.71
C GLY A 3 19.80 22.15 -0.26
N LEU A 4 19.15 21.34 0.58
CA LEU A 4 19.02 21.59 2.02
C LEU A 4 20.18 20.98 2.83
N GLY A 5 21.17 20.36 2.20
CA GLY A 5 22.34 19.77 2.87
C GLY A 5 22.01 18.56 3.75
N LEU A 6 20.91 17.85 3.46
CA LEU A 6 20.51 16.65 4.21
C LEU A 6 21.41 15.46 3.85
N TYR A 7 21.66 14.58 4.82
CA TYR A 7 22.31 13.31 4.52
C TYR A 7 21.30 12.35 3.89
N ILE A 8 21.54 11.93 2.65
CA ILE A 8 20.62 11.07 1.90
C ILE A 8 21.17 9.65 1.87
N LYS A 9 20.30 8.68 2.19
CA LYS A 9 20.52 7.24 2.01
C LYS A 9 19.38 6.69 1.14
N VAL A 10 19.72 5.86 0.17
CA VAL A 10 18.75 5.03 -0.56
C VAL A 10 19.04 3.59 -0.14
N ASP A 11 18.00 2.86 0.25
CA ASP A 11 18.13 1.48 0.72
C ASP A 11 18.06 0.45 -0.43
N ALA A 12 18.23 -0.82 -0.11
CA ALA A 12 18.29 -1.91 -1.08
C ALA A 12 17.01 -2.14 -1.89
N ILE A 13 15.87 -1.57 -1.48
CA ILE A 13 14.60 -1.65 -2.23
C ILE A 13 14.12 -0.30 -2.76
N GLY A 14 14.87 0.77 -2.51
CA GLY A 14 14.63 2.09 -3.08
C GLY A 14 13.89 3.06 -2.16
N ASN A 15 13.71 2.75 -0.87
CA ASN A 15 13.25 3.78 0.07
C ASN A 15 14.32 4.88 0.14
N ILE A 16 13.88 6.14 0.11
CA ILE A 16 14.77 7.30 0.18
C ILE A 16 14.64 7.93 1.56
N ARG A 17 15.74 7.99 2.30
CA ARG A 17 15.83 8.59 3.65
C ARG A 17 16.71 9.83 3.57
N ALA A 18 16.22 10.98 4.05
CA ALA A 18 16.98 12.22 4.14
C ALA A 18 16.99 12.77 5.57
N ILE A 19 18.17 12.76 6.20
CA ILE A 19 18.34 13.01 7.63
C ILE A 19 18.84 14.45 7.86
N PHE A 20 18.11 15.17 8.72
CA PHE A 20 18.50 16.44 9.32
C PHE A 20 18.97 16.19 10.77
N GLY A 21 20.16 16.69 11.12
CA GLY A 21 20.77 16.46 12.44
C GLY A 21 21.38 15.07 12.61
N LYS A 22 22.02 14.52 11.57
CA LYS A 22 22.60 13.16 11.57
C LYS A 22 23.62 12.92 12.68
N GLU A 23 24.31 13.97 13.10
CA GLU A 23 25.30 13.94 14.18
C GLU A 23 24.68 13.71 15.58
N ILE A 24 23.37 13.81 15.71
CA ILE A 24 22.65 13.56 16.97
C ILE A 24 22.53 12.05 17.16
N ASP A 25 23.27 11.50 18.12
CA ASP A 25 23.23 10.08 18.49
C ASP A 25 22.00 9.73 19.32
N LYS A 26 20.82 9.78 18.68
CA LYS A 26 19.52 9.41 19.25
C LYS A 26 18.59 8.85 18.16
N PRO A 27 17.60 8.02 18.53
CA PRO A 27 16.56 7.57 17.61
C PRO A 27 15.87 8.77 16.92
N SER A 28 15.63 8.63 15.61
CA SER A 28 15.07 9.68 14.75
C SER A 28 13.56 9.81 14.89
N ILE A 29 13.06 11.01 14.61
CA ILE A 29 11.64 11.23 14.32
C ILE A 29 11.51 11.13 12.81
N ILE A 30 10.84 10.08 12.33
CA ILE A 30 10.56 9.94 10.91
C ILE A 30 9.32 10.75 10.56
N ILE A 31 9.41 11.48 9.45
CA ILE A 31 8.29 12.16 8.81
C ILE A 31 8.29 11.82 7.33
N GLY A 32 7.15 11.54 6.72
CA GLY A 32 7.16 11.13 5.32
C GLY A 32 5.92 10.37 4.90
N SER A 33 6.01 9.76 3.72
CA SER A 33 4.96 9.05 3.01
C SER A 33 5.62 8.40 1.77
N HIS A 34 4.97 8.34 0.60
CA HIS A 34 5.49 7.79 -0.65
C HIS A 34 5.19 8.70 -1.86
N ILE A 35 5.69 8.32 -3.03
CA ILE A 35 5.54 9.09 -4.29
C ILE A 35 5.04 8.24 -5.47
N ASP A 36 4.92 6.92 -5.31
CA ASP A 36 4.21 6.09 -6.28
C ASP A 36 2.70 6.36 -6.23
N THR A 37 1.99 5.94 -7.27
CA THR A 37 0.55 6.23 -7.43
C THR A 37 -0.15 5.09 -8.14
N VAL A 38 -1.47 5.05 -8.03
CA VAL A 38 -2.33 4.16 -8.83
C VAL A 38 -2.52 4.65 -10.27
N GLU A 39 -3.03 3.76 -11.13
CA GLU A 39 -3.47 4.14 -12.47
C GLU A 39 -4.56 5.23 -12.39
N ASN A 40 -4.32 6.37 -13.02
CA ASN A 40 -5.16 7.57 -12.93
C ASN A 40 -5.27 8.18 -11.52
N GLY A 41 -4.21 8.05 -10.71
CA GLY A 41 -4.12 8.64 -9.38
C GLY A 41 -4.21 10.17 -9.34
N GLY A 42 -4.57 10.69 -8.17
CA GLY A 42 -4.67 12.13 -7.91
C GLY A 42 -3.30 12.81 -7.76
N LYS A 43 -3.32 14.13 -7.58
CA LYS A 43 -2.08 14.93 -7.38
C LYS A 43 -1.64 15.03 -5.92
N PHE A 44 -2.51 14.63 -4.99
CA PHE A 44 -2.37 14.94 -3.56
C PHE A 44 -2.14 13.72 -2.68
N ASP A 45 -2.58 12.55 -3.15
CA ASP A 45 -2.39 11.30 -2.44
C ASP A 45 -0.89 11.14 -2.18
N GLU A 46 -0.53 11.17 -0.90
CA GLU A 46 0.77 10.77 -0.36
C GLU A 46 1.94 11.75 -0.68
N LEU A 47 1.98 12.32 -1.89
CA LEU A 47 2.88 13.43 -2.24
C LEU A 47 2.73 14.63 -1.29
N THR A 48 1.52 14.87 -0.76
CA THR A 48 1.30 15.91 0.26
C THR A 48 2.13 15.66 1.52
N GLY A 49 2.20 14.41 1.99
CA GLY A 49 2.98 14.02 3.17
C GLY A 49 4.48 14.20 2.95
N VAL A 50 4.99 13.77 1.78
CA VAL A 50 6.40 13.94 1.42
C VAL A 50 6.81 15.41 1.31
N LEU A 51 5.98 16.23 0.65
CA LEU A 51 6.26 17.67 0.51
C LEU A 51 6.14 18.41 1.84
N ALA A 52 5.17 18.06 2.69
CA ALA A 52 5.05 18.63 4.02
C ALA A 52 6.21 18.26 4.93
N ALA A 53 6.73 17.03 4.83
CA ALA A 53 7.94 16.61 5.52
C ALA A 53 9.16 17.43 5.07
N LEU A 54 9.33 17.62 3.77
CA LEU A 54 10.41 18.44 3.21
C LEU A 54 10.30 19.90 3.65
N GLU A 55 9.09 20.44 3.62
CA GLU A 55 8.80 21.81 4.06
C GLU A 55 9.10 22.00 5.54
N THR A 56 8.73 21.02 6.37
CA THR A 56 9.01 21.03 7.81
C THR A 56 10.52 21.15 8.05
N ILE A 57 11.34 20.33 7.37
CA ILE A 57 12.80 20.40 7.49
C ILE A 57 13.34 21.74 6.96
N ARG A 58 12.78 22.25 5.85
CA ARG A 58 13.18 23.57 5.31
C ARG A 58 12.97 24.67 6.35
N VAL A 59 11.77 24.76 6.93
CA VAL A 59 11.43 25.77 7.93
C VAL A 59 12.30 25.63 9.19
N LEU A 60 12.48 24.40 9.71
CA LEU A 60 13.36 24.16 10.85
C LEU A 60 14.79 24.67 10.62
N LYS A 61 15.29 24.53 9.38
CA LYS A 61 16.62 24.99 9.00
C LYS A 61 16.68 26.53 8.84
N GLU A 62 15.68 27.13 8.21
CA GLU A 62 15.56 28.59 8.02
C GLU A 62 15.49 29.31 9.38
N GLU A 63 14.73 28.75 10.31
CA GLU A 63 14.56 29.25 11.69
C GLU A 63 15.70 28.83 12.64
N GLN A 64 16.70 28.09 12.15
CA GLN A 64 17.86 27.63 12.94
C GLN A 64 17.47 26.89 14.23
N VAL A 65 16.41 26.09 14.18
CA VAL A 65 15.90 25.36 15.34
C VAL A 65 16.92 24.32 15.79
N THR A 66 17.29 24.35 17.07
CA THR A 66 18.13 23.31 17.67
C THR A 66 17.29 22.08 17.96
N MET A 67 17.61 20.98 17.28
CA MET A 67 16.88 19.72 17.44
C MET A 67 17.44 18.86 18.57
N SER A 68 16.54 18.20 19.31
CA SER A 68 16.92 17.27 20.38
C SER A 68 17.09 15.82 19.91
N ARG A 69 16.62 15.52 18.69
CA ARG A 69 16.66 14.24 17.95
C ARG A 69 16.82 14.53 16.44
N PRO A 70 17.40 13.61 15.66
CA PRO A 70 17.39 13.77 14.21
C PRO A 70 15.97 13.73 13.64
N ILE A 71 15.71 14.52 12.61
CA ILE A 71 14.49 14.42 11.80
C ILE A 71 14.83 13.72 10.50
N GLU A 72 14.06 12.71 10.16
CA GLU A 72 14.30 11.90 8.98
C GLU A 72 13.10 11.96 8.04
N LEU A 73 13.30 12.57 6.89
CA LEU A 73 12.33 12.45 5.81
C LEU A 73 12.44 11.07 5.19
N ILE A 74 11.34 10.33 5.10
CA ILE A 74 11.28 9.07 4.35
C ILE A 74 10.33 9.16 3.15
N ILE A 75 10.74 8.55 2.04
CA ILE A 75 9.91 8.26 0.88
C ILE A 75 9.91 6.74 0.72
N PHE A 76 8.78 6.11 1.03
CA PHE A 76 8.62 4.67 0.86
C PHE A 76 8.51 4.30 -0.63
N ALA A 77 9.09 3.16 -0.99
CA ALA A 77 8.98 2.59 -2.32
C ALA A 77 7.75 1.66 -2.41
N GLU A 78 6.95 1.83 -3.47
CA GLU A 78 5.80 0.96 -3.80
C GLU A 78 4.86 0.76 -2.61
N GLU A 79 4.19 1.84 -2.19
CA GLU A 79 3.16 1.77 -1.16
C GLU A 79 1.85 1.26 -1.73
N GLU A 80 1.42 1.77 -2.89
CA GLU A 80 0.08 1.55 -3.44
C GLU A 80 -0.14 0.09 -3.85
N GLY A 81 0.95 -0.61 -4.15
CA GLY A 81 0.92 -1.95 -4.73
C GLY A 81 0.36 -1.96 -6.16
N SER A 82 0.39 -0.83 -6.86
CA SER A 82 -0.21 -0.68 -8.20
C SER A 82 0.53 -1.51 -9.26
N ASN A 83 1.80 -1.82 -9.05
CA ASN A 83 2.58 -2.65 -9.96
C ASN A 83 2.52 -4.13 -9.57
N PHE A 84 2.75 -4.43 -8.29
CA PHE A 84 2.95 -5.81 -7.82
C PHE A 84 1.72 -6.45 -7.16
N GLY A 85 0.63 -5.70 -6.97
CA GLY A 85 -0.53 -6.14 -6.21
C GLY A 85 -0.25 -6.39 -4.72
N SER A 86 0.94 -5.99 -4.24
CA SER A 86 1.34 -6.04 -2.83
C SER A 86 1.64 -4.62 -2.37
N THR A 87 0.78 -4.09 -1.50
CA THR A 87 0.98 -2.75 -0.92
C THR A 87 2.17 -2.71 0.06
N MET A 88 2.65 -1.51 0.34
CA MET A 88 3.63 -1.22 1.39
C MET A 88 4.94 -2.01 1.25
N LEU A 89 5.43 -2.23 0.03
CA LEU A 89 6.58 -3.09 -0.20
C LEU A 89 7.84 -2.55 0.50
N GLY A 90 8.12 -1.25 0.33
CA GLY A 90 9.26 -0.58 0.94
C GLY A 90 9.22 -0.58 2.47
N SER A 91 8.08 -0.27 3.08
CA SER A 91 7.94 -0.25 4.55
C SER A 91 7.90 -1.67 5.15
N LYS A 92 7.38 -2.67 4.42
CA LYS A 92 7.47 -4.09 4.82
C LYS A 92 8.91 -4.60 4.82
N VAL A 93 9.72 -4.22 3.83
CA VAL A 93 11.16 -4.52 3.84
C VAL A 93 11.84 -3.85 5.03
N LEU A 94 11.58 -2.56 5.23
CA LEU A 94 12.17 -1.77 6.31
C LEU A 94 11.83 -2.31 7.72
N THR A 95 10.67 -2.98 7.86
CA THR A 95 10.22 -3.61 9.11
C THR A 95 10.49 -5.11 9.18
N GLY A 96 11.21 -5.68 8.21
CA GLY A 96 11.58 -7.10 8.17
C GLY A 96 10.42 -8.06 7.91
N LYS A 97 9.27 -7.57 7.41
CA LYS A 97 8.11 -8.39 7.05
C LYS A 97 8.25 -9.05 5.68
N ILE A 98 9.08 -8.49 4.80
CA ILE A 98 9.40 -9.02 3.46
C ILE A 98 10.92 -9.10 3.35
N GLY A 99 11.42 -10.27 2.95
CA GLY A 99 12.83 -10.51 2.66
C GLY A 99 13.12 -10.71 1.17
N VAL A 100 14.38 -11.05 0.86
CA VAL A 100 14.84 -11.28 -0.52
C VAL A 100 14.01 -12.34 -1.25
N ASP A 101 13.69 -13.45 -0.58
CA ASP A 101 12.96 -14.55 -1.22
C ASP A 101 11.49 -14.22 -1.48
N ASP A 102 10.88 -13.39 -0.64
CA ASP A 102 9.54 -12.84 -0.90
C ASP A 102 9.57 -11.93 -2.13
N LEU A 103 10.58 -11.06 -2.27
CA LEU A 103 10.74 -10.17 -3.42
C LEU A 103 10.93 -10.92 -4.75
N LYS A 104 11.56 -12.10 -4.74
CA LYS A 104 11.64 -12.99 -5.91
C LYS A 104 10.28 -13.60 -6.29
N SER A 105 9.40 -13.73 -5.31
CA SER A 105 8.09 -14.38 -5.44
C SER A 105 6.99 -13.39 -5.86
N ILE A 106 7.10 -12.14 -5.42
CA ILE A 106 6.18 -11.04 -5.76
C ILE A 106 6.42 -10.63 -7.21
N LYS A 107 5.38 -10.73 -8.05
CA LYS A 107 5.46 -10.46 -9.50
C LYS A 107 4.40 -9.47 -9.94
N ASN A 108 4.74 -8.62 -10.90
CA ASN A 108 3.79 -7.72 -11.54
C ASN A 108 2.91 -8.44 -12.57
N GLY A 109 2.01 -7.70 -13.22
CA GLY A 109 1.14 -8.22 -14.27
C GLY A 109 1.86 -8.77 -15.51
N GLU A 110 3.11 -8.36 -15.74
CA GLU A 110 3.96 -8.81 -16.85
C GLU A 110 4.77 -10.07 -16.51
N GLY A 111 4.80 -10.45 -15.22
CA GLY A 111 5.50 -11.63 -14.72
C GLY A 111 6.91 -11.36 -14.18
N ASP A 112 7.34 -10.09 -14.20
CA ASP A 112 8.62 -9.66 -13.65
C ASP A 112 8.55 -9.58 -12.13
N SER A 113 9.59 -10.05 -11.45
CA SER A 113 9.65 -10.03 -9.99
C SER A 113 10.08 -8.66 -9.46
N ALA A 114 9.64 -8.31 -8.24
CA ALA A 114 10.10 -7.10 -7.56
C ALA A 114 11.62 -7.11 -7.38
N TYR A 115 12.19 -8.29 -7.11
CA TYR A 115 13.64 -8.51 -7.07
C TYR A 115 14.32 -8.14 -8.39
N ASP A 116 13.86 -8.70 -9.51
CA ASP A 116 14.50 -8.49 -10.81
C ASP A 116 14.42 -7.02 -11.25
N LEU A 117 13.26 -6.38 -11.04
CA LEU A 117 13.07 -4.97 -11.39
C LEU A 117 13.97 -4.05 -10.55
N ALA A 118 14.00 -4.22 -9.22
CA ALA A 118 14.86 -3.43 -8.35
C ALA A 118 16.35 -3.65 -8.65
N LYS A 119 16.76 -4.90 -8.92
CA LYS A 119 18.13 -5.24 -9.31
C LYS A 119 18.52 -4.64 -10.66
N ASN A 120 17.63 -4.71 -11.65
CA ASN A 120 17.86 -4.15 -12.98
C ASN A 120 17.89 -2.62 -12.96
N PHE A 121 17.17 -1.98 -12.03
CA PHE A 121 17.29 -0.54 -11.77
C PHE A 121 18.66 -0.15 -11.18
N GLY A 122 19.39 -1.10 -10.61
CA GLY A 122 20.72 -0.90 -10.02
C GLY A 122 20.75 -0.90 -8.50
N LEU A 123 19.70 -1.40 -7.83
CA LEU A 123 19.68 -1.53 -6.37
C LEU A 123 20.34 -2.85 -5.93
N ASN A 124 20.95 -2.82 -4.74
CA ASN A 124 21.59 -3.99 -4.12
C ASN A 124 20.56 -4.81 -3.34
N VAL A 125 19.57 -5.39 -4.01
CA VAL A 125 18.41 -6.06 -3.38
C VAL A 125 18.81 -7.22 -2.43
N GLU A 126 19.98 -7.83 -2.62
CA GLU A 126 20.50 -8.84 -1.69
C GLU A 126 20.74 -8.30 -0.27
N ASP A 127 20.89 -6.98 -0.13
CA ASP A 127 21.19 -6.31 1.13
C ASP A 127 19.95 -5.85 1.91
N VAL A 128 18.72 -6.13 1.46
CA VAL A 128 17.49 -5.69 2.16
C VAL A 128 17.44 -6.09 3.64
N GLY A 129 18.04 -7.23 4.01
CA GLY A 129 18.14 -7.66 5.41
C GLY A 129 19.00 -6.74 6.28
N LYS A 130 19.93 -5.98 5.69
CA LYS A 130 20.77 -4.99 6.39
C LYS A 130 20.06 -3.65 6.60
N ASP A 131 18.97 -3.41 5.88
CA ASP A 131 18.19 -2.18 5.96
C ASP A 131 17.01 -2.27 6.93
N VAL A 132 16.75 -3.45 7.51
CA VAL A 132 15.74 -3.63 8.56
C VAL A 132 16.04 -2.74 9.76
N LEU A 133 15.06 -1.93 10.18
CA LEU A 133 15.22 -1.01 11.30
C LEU A 133 15.50 -1.76 12.60
N GLY A 134 16.59 -1.36 13.27
CA GLY A 134 16.87 -1.73 14.64
C GLY A 134 15.90 -1.09 15.64
N SER A 135 15.76 -1.72 16.82
CA SER A 135 14.82 -1.30 17.87
C SER A 135 15.06 0.11 18.43
N ASN A 136 16.24 0.69 18.20
CA ASN A 136 16.65 2.00 18.71
C ASN A 136 16.96 3.02 17.60
N GLU A 137 16.56 2.75 16.34
CA GLU A 137 16.79 3.69 15.24
C GLU A 137 15.70 4.77 15.15
N VAL A 138 14.48 4.46 15.59
CA VAL A 138 13.30 5.32 15.42
C VAL A 138 12.60 5.55 16.75
N ASP A 139 12.36 6.82 17.08
CA ASP A 139 11.56 7.24 18.24
C ASP A 139 10.06 7.23 17.91
N THR A 140 9.71 7.82 16.76
CA THR A 140 8.33 7.91 16.29
C THR A 140 8.28 8.13 14.78
N MET A 141 7.12 7.85 14.18
CA MET A 141 6.79 8.15 12.78
C MET A 141 5.55 9.04 12.75
N ILE A 142 5.58 10.13 11.98
CA ILE A 142 4.45 11.01 11.74
C ILE A 142 4.22 11.11 10.24
N GLU A 143 3.02 10.77 9.81
CA GLU A 143 2.59 10.85 8.42
C GLU A 143 1.44 11.85 8.30
N LEU A 144 1.59 12.82 7.40
CA LEU A 144 0.50 13.72 7.03
C LEU A 144 -0.13 13.16 5.75
N HIS A 145 -1.43 12.89 5.82
CA HIS A 145 -2.17 12.37 4.68
C HIS A 145 -3.46 13.13 4.43
N ILE A 146 -3.93 13.14 3.18
CA ILE A 146 -5.28 13.60 2.88
C ILE A 146 -6.30 12.60 3.44
N GLU A 147 -7.52 13.04 3.73
CA GLU A 147 -8.52 12.16 4.33
C GLU A 147 -8.97 11.01 3.39
N GLN A 148 -8.84 11.21 2.07
CA GLN A 148 -9.40 10.36 1.01
C GLN A 148 -10.93 10.16 1.08
N TRP A 149 -11.60 10.91 1.98
CA TRP A 149 -13.04 10.98 2.17
C TRP A 149 -13.47 12.42 2.48
N ALA A 150 -14.77 12.61 2.64
CA ALA A 150 -15.38 13.93 2.86
C ALA A 150 -15.90 14.11 4.30
N ILE A 151 -15.38 13.38 5.30
CA ILE A 151 -15.84 13.51 6.70
C ILE A 151 -15.41 14.87 7.25
N LEU A 152 -14.14 15.27 7.10
CA LEU A 152 -13.64 16.57 7.53
C LEU A 152 -14.37 17.70 6.82
N GLU A 153 -14.62 17.57 5.51
CA GLU A 153 -15.41 18.52 4.74
C GLU A 153 -16.85 18.63 5.29
N THR A 154 -17.53 17.49 5.43
CA THR A 154 -18.92 17.43 5.93
C THR A 154 -19.04 17.98 7.35
N GLN A 155 -18.03 17.76 8.19
CA GLN A 155 -17.97 18.25 9.57
C GLN A 155 -17.36 19.65 9.70
N ARG A 156 -16.94 20.28 8.59
CA ARG A 156 -16.26 21.58 8.55
C ARG A 156 -15.04 21.64 9.47
N LYS A 157 -14.20 20.62 9.41
CA LYS A 157 -12.93 20.50 10.13
C LYS A 157 -11.77 20.61 9.17
N SER A 158 -10.65 21.17 9.63
CA SER A 158 -9.44 21.36 8.82
C SER A 158 -8.38 20.29 9.06
N ILE A 159 -8.37 19.66 10.25
CA ILE A 159 -7.37 18.67 10.66
C ILE A 159 -8.09 17.54 11.39
N GLY A 160 -7.74 16.30 11.04
CA GLY A 160 -8.12 15.09 11.77
C GLY A 160 -6.90 14.47 12.44
N ILE A 161 -7.04 14.07 13.70
CA ILE A 161 -6.03 13.23 14.38
C ILE A 161 -6.46 11.79 14.18
N VAL A 162 -5.73 11.05 13.35
CA VAL A 162 -6.01 9.63 13.07
C VAL A 162 -5.73 8.82 14.32
N GLN A 163 -6.74 8.10 14.81
CA GLN A 163 -6.63 7.26 16.02
C GLN A 163 -6.39 5.78 15.70
N ALA A 164 -6.84 5.33 14.54
CA ALA A 164 -6.73 3.95 14.09
C ALA A 164 -6.86 3.87 12.57
N ILE A 165 -6.30 2.81 12.00
CA ILE A 165 -6.45 2.45 10.58
C ILE A 165 -7.35 1.21 10.51
N SER A 166 -8.24 1.17 9.53
CA SER A 166 -9.13 0.02 9.31
C SER A 166 -8.34 -1.23 8.96
N GLY A 167 -8.66 -2.36 9.62
CA GLY A 167 -8.15 -3.66 9.19
C GLY A 167 -8.74 -4.06 7.84
N MET A 168 -7.90 -4.53 6.92
CA MET A 168 -8.31 -4.94 5.58
C MET A 168 -8.17 -6.45 5.38
N LYS A 169 -9.15 -7.07 4.71
CA LYS A 169 -9.06 -8.45 4.20
C LYS A 169 -9.55 -8.50 2.77
N THR A 170 -8.74 -9.10 1.91
CA THR A 170 -9.07 -9.28 0.48
C THR A 170 -9.35 -10.76 0.22
N PHE A 171 -10.44 -11.04 -0.49
CA PHE A 171 -10.87 -12.40 -0.82
C PHE A 171 -10.94 -12.59 -2.33
N LYS A 172 -10.47 -13.75 -2.81
CA LYS A 172 -10.73 -14.23 -4.17
C LYS A 172 -11.76 -15.34 -4.09
N VAL A 173 -12.95 -15.08 -4.64
CA VAL A 173 -14.04 -16.07 -4.69
C VAL A 173 -14.19 -16.56 -6.12
N THR A 174 -14.23 -17.88 -6.30
CA THR A 174 -14.47 -18.53 -7.60
C THR A 174 -15.79 -19.28 -7.52
N LEU A 175 -16.71 -18.98 -8.44
CA LEU A 175 -17.98 -19.70 -8.59
C LEU A 175 -17.92 -20.51 -9.88
N GLU A 176 -18.24 -21.80 -9.76
CA GLU A 176 -18.27 -22.75 -10.87
C GLU A 176 -19.70 -23.18 -11.14
N GLY A 177 -19.98 -23.43 -12.42
CA GLY A 177 -21.29 -23.85 -12.91
C GLY A 177 -21.18 -24.28 -14.37
N ASP A 178 -22.31 -24.37 -15.06
CA ASP A 178 -22.36 -25.02 -16.37
C ASP A 178 -22.43 -24.00 -17.51
N SER A 179 -21.47 -24.08 -18.43
CA SER A 179 -21.52 -23.31 -19.69
C SER A 179 -22.45 -24.01 -20.67
N ASN A 180 -23.66 -23.47 -20.86
CA ASN A 180 -24.68 -24.01 -21.76
C ASN A 180 -25.24 -22.93 -22.70
N HIS A 181 -26.04 -23.35 -23.68
CA HIS A 181 -26.60 -22.44 -24.69
C HIS A 181 -27.64 -21.49 -24.07
N ALA A 182 -27.37 -20.19 -24.17
CA ALA A 182 -28.14 -19.14 -23.49
C ALA A 182 -29.62 -19.07 -23.95
N GLY A 183 -29.94 -19.47 -25.18
CA GLY A 183 -31.30 -19.42 -25.72
C GLY A 183 -32.14 -20.69 -25.54
N THR A 184 -31.51 -21.83 -25.22
CA THR A 184 -32.21 -23.14 -25.24
C THR A 184 -32.14 -23.91 -23.95
N THR A 185 -31.24 -23.55 -23.02
CA THR A 185 -31.17 -24.18 -21.70
C THR A 185 -32.35 -23.69 -20.85
N PRO A 186 -33.29 -24.58 -20.47
CA PRO A 186 -34.40 -24.23 -19.58
C PRO A 186 -33.90 -23.68 -18.24
N MET A 187 -34.66 -22.77 -17.63
CA MET A 187 -34.21 -22.03 -16.43
C MET A 187 -33.96 -22.94 -15.22
N ASP A 188 -34.75 -24.00 -15.06
CA ASP A 188 -34.66 -25.01 -14.00
C ASP A 188 -33.44 -25.93 -14.13
N LEU A 189 -32.80 -25.97 -15.30
CA LEU A 189 -31.58 -26.75 -15.56
C LEU A 189 -30.30 -25.91 -15.52
N ARG A 190 -30.37 -24.61 -15.20
CA ARG A 190 -29.21 -23.73 -15.20
C ARG A 190 -28.43 -23.79 -13.89
N ARG A 191 -27.11 -23.78 -14.01
CA ARG A 191 -26.15 -23.48 -12.94
C ARG A 191 -25.32 -22.29 -13.35
N ASP A 192 -25.88 -21.08 -13.21
CA ASP A 192 -25.30 -19.84 -13.71
C ASP A 192 -24.42 -19.15 -12.64
N PRO A 193 -23.07 -19.17 -12.79
CA PRO A 193 -22.18 -18.58 -11.81
C PRO A 193 -22.25 -17.05 -11.76
N LEU A 194 -22.63 -16.40 -12.86
CA LEU A 194 -22.71 -14.95 -12.92
C LEU A 194 -23.94 -14.44 -12.15
N VAL A 195 -25.06 -15.16 -12.24
CA VAL A 195 -26.24 -14.89 -11.40
C VAL A 195 -25.90 -15.11 -9.93
N GLY A 196 -25.23 -16.22 -9.59
CA GLY A 196 -24.77 -16.46 -8.22
C GLY A 196 -23.82 -15.37 -7.69
N ALA A 197 -22.89 -14.90 -8.53
CA ALA A 197 -21.99 -13.81 -8.19
C ALA A 197 -22.76 -12.50 -7.93
N ALA A 198 -23.74 -12.16 -8.76
CA ALA A 198 -24.57 -10.98 -8.57
C ALA A 198 -25.32 -11.03 -7.22
N THR A 199 -25.88 -12.19 -6.86
CA THR A 199 -26.53 -12.39 -5.56
C THR A 199 -25.56 -12.17 -4.40
N ILE A 200 -24.35 -12.75 -4.48
CA ILE A 200 -23.33 -12.60 -3.43
C ILE A 200 -22.89 -11.13 -3.30
N ILE A 201 -22.66 -10.43 -4.42
CA ILE A 201 -22.27 -9.02 -4.42
C ILE A 201 -23.33 -8.15 -3.71
N SER A 202 -24.60 -8.34 -4.06
CA SER A 202 -25.71 -7.62 -3.41
C SER A 202 -25.78 -7.93 -1.92
N TYR A 203 -25.58 -9.19 -1.54
CA TYR A 203 -25.63 -9.61 -0.14
C TYR A 203 -24.47 -9.03 0.68
N ILE A 204 -23.25 -8.98 0.14
CA ILE A 204 -22.09 -8.35 0.78
C ILE A 204 -22.38 -6.89 1.13
N GLN A 205 -22.94 -6.12 0.18
CA GLN A 205 -23.32 -4.73 0.44
C GLN A 205 -24.39 -4.62 1.53
N GLN A 206 -25.41 -5.49 1.49
CA GLN A 206 -26.48 -5.49 2.49
C GLN A 206 -25.96 -5.83 3.89
N MET A 207 -25.09 -6.84 4.01
CA MET A 207 -24.47 -7.23 5.28
C MET A 207 -23.62 -6.11 5.85
N ALA A 208 -22.76 -5.49 5.04
CA ALA A 208 -21.92 -4.38 5.49
C ALA A 208 -22.75 -3.21 6.04
N ARG A 209 -23.93 -2.96 5.44
CA ARG A 209 -24.84 -1.90 5.90
C ARG A 209 -25.65 -2.23 7.14
N SER A 210 -26.10 -3.48 7.29
CA SER A 210 -27.12 -3.83 8.30
C SER A 210 -26.63 -4.71 9.45
N GLN A 211 -25.48 -5.38 9.30
CA GLN A 211 -25.00 -6.39 10.26
C GLN A 211 -23.56 -6.13 10.75
N ALA A 212 -22.83 -5.22 10.12
CA ALA A 212 -21.45 -4.89 10.50
C ALA A 212 -21.39 -3.60 11.35
N LEU A 213 -20.17 -3.25 11.79
CA LEU A 213 -19.96 -1.96 12.46
C LEU A 213 -20.26 -0.80 11.50
N PRO A 214 -20.76 0.36 11.97
CA PRO A 214 -21.07 1.51 11.11
C PRO A 214 -19.88 2.01 10.26
N THR A 215 -18.65 1.72 10.68
CA THR A 215 -17.40 2.06 9.99
C THR A 215 -16.94 0.98 9.00
N THR A 216 -17.65 -0.14 8.90
CA THR A 216 -17.27 -1.24 8.00
C THR A 216 -17.60 -0.87 6.56
N VAL A 217 -16.60 -1.02 5.68
CA VAL A 217 -16.77 -0.93 4.24
C VAL A 217 -16.52 -2.30 3.61
N ALA A 218 -17.25 -2.61 2.55
CA ALA A 218 -17.06 -3.84 1.77
C ALA A 218 -17.25 -3.54 0.29
N THR A 219 -16.28 -3.96 -0.52
CA THR A 219 -16.21 -3.61 -1.94
C THR A 219 -15.87 -4.84 -2.77
N VAL A 220 -16.58 -5.03 -3.88
CA VAL A 220 -16.19 -6.00 -4.93
C VAL A 220 -15.63 -5.20 -6.10
N GLY A 221 -14.31 -5.02 -6.12
CA GLY A 221 -13.63 -4.16 -7.09
C GLY A 221 -13.30 -4.83 -8.43
N LYS A 222 -13.27 -6.17 -8.48
CA LYS A 222 -12.90 -6.92 -9.70
C LYS A 222 -13.86 -8.09 -9.92
N LYS A 223 -14.34 -8.22 -11.16
CA LYS A 223 -15.13 -9.38 -11.62
C LYS A 223 -14.65 -9.83 -12.98
N SER A 224 -14.56 -11.15 -13.18
CA SER A 224 -14.28 -11.77 -14.47
C SER A 224 -15.21 -12.97 -14.62
N ALA A 225 -15.84 -13.11 -15.79
CA ALA A 225 -16.62 -14.27 -16.16
C ALA A 225 -16.03 -14.87 -17.43
N SER A 226 -15.90 -16.20 -17.46
CA SER A 226 -15.37 -16.92 -18.61
C SER A 226 -16.16 -18.21 -18.79
N ALA A 227 -16.50 -18.56 -20.03
CA ALA A 227 -16.94 -19.91 -20.36
C ALA A 227 -15.71 -20.82 -20.29
N ARG A 228 -15.57 -21.60 -19.21
CA ARG A 228 -14.53 -22.62 -19.13
C ARG A 228 -15.09 -23.94 -19.67
N LEU A 229 -14.55 -24.39 -20.80
CA LEU A 229 -14.36 -25.83 -21.00
C LEU A 229 -13.34 -26.27 -19.95
N ALA A 230 -13.72 -27.21 -19.09
CA ALA A 230 -13.02 -27.58 -17.87
C ALA A 230 -11.49 -27.63 -18.02
N THR A 231 -10.76 -26.82 -17.24
CA THR A 231 -9.35 -27.07 -16.92
C THR A 231 -9.07 -26.51 -15.52
N TYR A 232 -8.67 -27.41 -14.63
CA TYR A 232 -8.43 -27.15 -13.21
C TYR A 232 -7.07 -26.49 -12.98
N LYS A 233 -7.04 -25.45 -12.14
CA LYS A 233 -5.83 -25.01 -11.40
C LYS A 233 -6.27 -24.32 -10.10
N LEU A 234 -5.86 -24.90 -8.98
CA LEU A 234 -5.96 -24.30 -7.64
C LEU A 234 -4.69 -23.49 -7.39
N GLU A 235 -4.83 -22.20 -7.09
CA GLU A 235 -3.74 -21.40 -6.53
C GLU A 235 -4.22 -20.70 -5.26
N HIS A 236 -3.50 -20.97 -4.18
CA HIS A 236 -3.67 -20.38 -2.87
C HIS A 236 -2.72 -19.17 -2.79
N SER A 237 -3.25 -17.95 -2.73
CA SER A 237 -2.46 -16.79 -2.31
C SER A 237 -2.88 -16.44 -0.89
N ALA A 238 -1.99 -16.73 0.05
CA ALA A 238 -2.05 -16.20 1.40
C ALA A 238 -1.11 -14.99 1.44
N MET A 239 -1.65 -13.78 1.31
CA MET A 239 -0.95 -12.60 1.80
C MET A 239 -1.19 -12.55 3.31
N ARG A 240 -0.13 -12.81 4.08
CA ARG A 240 -0.01 -12.37 5.47
C ARG A 240 0.81 -11.09 5.49
#